data_AF-A0A1U7M4X6-F1
#
_entry.id   AF-A0A1U7M4X6-F1
#
_cell.length_a   1.000
_cell.length_b   1.000
_cell.length_c   1.000
_cell.angle_alpha   90.00
_cell.angle_beta   90.00
_cell.angle_gamma   90.00
#
_symmetry.space_group_name_H-M   'P 1'
#
loop_
_entity.id
_entity.type
_entity.pdbx_description
1 polymer ?
#
loop_
_entity_poly.entity_id
_entity_poly.type
_entity_poly.pdbx_seq_one_letter_code
_entity_poly.pdbx_strand_id
1 'polypeptide(L)'
;MMSASLSLDFKDIERKYIPLVAFGVTDESFSLISFHKKNLSLPFILSLFFSAHAAWWVGNIIGYLVGEVLPKSLQSSMSIGFYAMFAGLLFSQVKENRKVLTLSLISMAIYIFIYGLKIMGSGWDIILGIIISSAIGSFIFGNRGEER
;
A
#
# COMPACT_ATOMS: atom_id res chain seq x y z
N MET A 1 -2.86 5.10 -9.20
CA MET A 1 -4.22 5.51 -9.59
C MET A 1 -4.71 6.74 -8.81
N MET A 2 -4.51 6.83 -7.50
CA MET A 2 -4.93 7.99 -6.69
C MET A 2 -4.35 9.33 -7.14
N SER A 3 -3.02 9.43 -7.28
CA SER A 3 -2.36 10.67 -7.72
C SER A 3 -2.70 11.07 -9.17
N ALA A 4 -2.98 10.08 -10.03
CA ALA A 4 -3.40 10.30 -11.41
C ALA A 4 -4.87 10.75 -11.52
N SER A 5 -5.73 10.31 -10.59
CA SER A 5 -7.11 10.80 -10.51
C SER A 5 -7.16 12.23 -9.97
N LEU A 6 -6.26 12.58 -9.05
CA LEU A 6 -6.18 13.91 -8.43
C LEU A 6 -5.51 14.95 -9.33
N SER A 7 -4.61 14.54 -10.24
CA SER A 7 -3.93 15.48 -11.15
C SER A 7 -4.87 16.23 -12.08
N LEU A 8 -6.07 15.71 -12.34
CA LEU A 8 -7.12 16.37 -13.11
C LEU A 8 -7.78 17.53 -12.33
N ASP A 9 -7.78 17.44 -11.01
CA ASP A 9 -8.41 18.41 -10.10
C ASP A 9 -7.41 19.52 -9.67
N PHE A 10 -6.09 19.32 -9.87
CA PHE A 10 -5.03 20.28 -9.53
C PHE A 10 -4.76 21.35 -10.62
N LYS A 11 -5.81 22.07 -11.05
CA LYS A 11 -5.69 23.11 -12.10
C LYS A 11 -4.96 24.38 -11.64
N ASP A 12 -5.05 24.71 -10.35
CA ASP A 12 -4.52 25.95 -9.77
C ASP A 12 -3.14 25.79 -9.09
N ILE A 13 -2.50 24.63 -9.24
CA ILE A 13 -1.21 24.32 -8.60
C ILE A 13 -0.07 24.46 -9.62
N GLU A 14 0.98 25.19 -9.24
CA GLU A 14 2.18 25.28 -10.08
C GLU A 14 2.79 23.88 -10.28
N ARG A 15 3.13 23.55 -11.53
CA ARG A 15 3.66 22.24 -11.93
C ARG A 15 4.88 21.76 -11.12
N LYS A 16 5.62 22.68 -10.51
CA LYS A 16 6.80 22.39 -9.67
C LYS A 16 6.45 21.67 -8.36
N TYR A 17 5.26 21.89 -7.81
CA TYR A 17 4.84 21.27 -6.54
C TYR A 17 4.09 19.96 -6.74
N ILE A 18 3.72 19.61 -7.97
CA ILE A 18 2.99 18.36 -8.28
C ILE A 18 3.73 17.11 -7.79
N PRO A 19 5.06 16.94 -7.98
CA PRO A 19 5.77 15.77 -7.47
C PRO A 19 5.72 15.66 -5.94
N LEU A 20 5.83 16.80 -5.26
CA LEU A 20 5.80 16.87 -3.79
C LEU A 20 4.40 16.57 -3.24
N VAL A 21 3.36 17.06 -3.91
CA VAL A 21 1.97 16.72 -3.60
C VAL A 21 1.70 15.24 -3.87
N ALA A 22 2.16 14.71 -5.00
CA ALA A 22 1.95 13.31 -5.39
C ALA A 22 2.60 12.32 -4.42
N PHE A 23 3.77 12.67 -3.86
CA PHE A 23 4.42 11.91 -2.79
C PHE A 23 3.56 11.84 -1.53
N GLY A 24 2.82 12.91 -1.23
CA GLY A 24 1.98 13.00 -0.04
C GLY A 24 0.59 12.41 -0.15
N VAL A 25 0.22 11.82 -1.29
CA VAL A 25 -1.09 11.20 -1.48
C VAL A 25 -1.11 9.82 -0.83
N THR A 26 -1.80 9.72 0.30
CA THR A 26 -2.18 8.45 0.96
C THR A 26 -3.66 8.15 0.75
N ASP A 27 -4.12 6.95 1.12
CA ASP A 27 -5.55 6.57 1.01
C ASP A 27 -6.46 7.51 1.82
N GLU A 28 -5.98 8.03 2.95
CA GLU A 28 -6.70 8.98 3.82
C GLU A 28 -6.72 10.38 3.20
N SER A 29 -5.56 10.86 2.75
CA SER A 29 -5.45 12.17 2.11
C SER A 29 -6.21 12.20 0.79
N PHE A 30 -6.14 11.12 0.00
CA PHE A 30 -6.90 10.94 -1.24
C PHE A 30 -8.40 11.02 -0.99
N SER A 31 -8.89 10.31 0.03
CA SER A 31 -10.32 10.31 0.39
C SER A 31 -10.79 11.72 0.79
N LEU A 32 -10.04 12.40 1.66
CA LEU A 32 -10.35 13.77 2.11
C LEU A 32 -10.35 14.79 0.96
N ILE A 33 -9.35 14.73 0.08
CA ILE A 33 -9.23 15.61 -1.08
C ILE A 33 -10.36 15.32 -2.09
N SER A 34 -10.71 14.05 -2.29
CA SER A 34 -11.80 13.64 -3.21
C SER A 34 -13.18 14.12 -2.77
N PHE A 35 -13.40 14.35 -1.47
CA PHE A 35 -14.63 14.96 -0.96
C PHE A 35 -14.62 16.49 -1.04
N HIS A 36 -13.45 17.14 -1.10
CA HIS A 36 -13.29 18.61 -1.07
C HIS A 36 -12.78 19.19 -2.41
N LYS A 37 -13.33 18.70 -3.54
CA LYS A 37 -12.88 19.08 -4.89
C LYS A 37 -13.04 20.57 -5.27
N LYS A 38 -13.84 21.35 -4.55
CA LYS A 38 -14.16 22.74 -4.91
C LYS A 38 -13.10 23.78 -4.53
N ASN A 39 -12.19 23.48 -3.60
CA ASN A 39 -11.19 24.44 -3.09
C ASN A 39 -9.83 23.77 -2.86
N LEU A 40 -9.19 23.31 -3.94
CA LEU A 40 -7.87 22.65 -3.86
C LEU A 40 -6.75 23.67 -4.00
N SER A 41 -6.49 24.41 -2.91
CA SER A 41 -5.33 25.29 -2.84
C SER A 41 -4.07 24.52 -2.42
N LEU A 42 -2.91 24.92 -2.97
CA LEU A 42 -1.61 24.38 -2.55
C LEU A 42 -1.40 24.41 -1.01
N PRO A 43 -1.69 25.50 -0.28
CA PRO A 43 -1.53 25.53 1.17
C PRO A 43 -2.47 24.54 1.90
N PHE A 44 -3.67 24.29 1.38
CA PHE A 44 -4.57 23.30 1.97
C PHE A 44 -3.98 21.88 1.89
N ILE A 45 -3.50 21.50 0.70
CA ILE A 45 -2.92 20.16 0.47
C ILE A 45 -1.64 19.96 1.28
N LEU A 46 -0.78 20.97 1.34
CA LEU A 46 0.44 20.91 2.15
C LEU A 46 0.13 20.80 3.65
N SER A 47 -0.87 21.53 4.13
CA SER A 47 -1.32 21.45 5.53
C SER A 47 -1.90 20.07 5.85
N LEU A 48 -2.67 19.50 4.91
CA LEU A 48 -3.22 18.15 5.05
C LEU A 48 -2.10 17.10 5.16
N PHE A 49 -1.14 17.14 4.23
CA PHE A 49 0.04 16.27 4.24
C PHE A 49 0.83 16.39 5.55
N PHE A 50 1.10 17.62 5.98
CA PHE A 50 1.82 17.89 7.21
C PHE A 50 1.05 17.35 8.43
N SER A 51 -0.27 17.55 8.49
CA SER A 51 -1.07 17.03 9.60
C SER A 51 -1.10 15.50 9.65
N ALA A 52 -1.19 14.83 8.48
CA ALA A 52 -1.18 13.38 8.39
C ALA A 52 0.17 12.81 8.86
N HIS A 53 1.27 13.42 8.43
CA HIS A 53 2.61 13.02 8.87
C HIS A 53 2.81 13.31 10.35
N ALA A 54 2.43 14.49 10.84
CA ALA A 54 2.52 14.83 12.26
C ALA A 54 1.72 13.84 13.12
N ALA A 55 0.50 13.48 12.70
CA ALA A 55 -0.31 12.47 13.36
C ALA A 55 0.37 11.09 13.35
N TRP A 56 1.03 10.72 12.25
CA TRP A 56 1.81 9.48 12.17
C TRP A 56 3.00 9.50 13.14
N TRP A 57 3.81 10.56 13.17
CA TRP A 57 4.94 10.70 14.10
C TRP A 57 4.50 10.63 15.55
N VAL A 58 3.49 11.43 15.92
CA VAL A 58 2.93 11.46 17.28
C VAL A 58 2.32 10.10 17.63
N GLY A 59 1.59 9.48 16.70
CA GLY A 59 1.01 8.15 16.86
C GLY A 59 2.04 7.07 17.09
N ASN A 60 3.21 7.12 16.43
CA ASN A 60 4.31 6.19 16.68
C ASN A 60 4.91 6.37 18.08
N ILE A 61 5.12 7.62 18.52
CA ILE A 61 5.64 7.90 19.87
C ILE A 61 4.65 7.41 20.92
N ILE A 62 3.37 7.75 20.79
CA ILE A 62 2.32 7.30 21.71
C ILE A 62 2.19 5.78 21.67
N GLY A 63 2.20 5.19 20.48
CA GLY A 63 2.11 3.74 20.28
C GLY A 63 3.28 2.98 20.90
N TYR A 64 4.50 3.53 20.83
CA TYR A 64 5.66 3.00 21.52
C TYR A 64 5.48 3.00 23.04
N LEU A 65 5.11 4.17 23.60
CA LEU A 65 4.90 4.32 25.05
C LEU A 65 3.79 3.42 25.58
N VAL A 66 2.66 3.34 24.87
CA VAL A 66 1.56 2.43 25.22
C VAL A 66 1.99 0.98 25.03
N GLY A 67 2.73 0.67 23.97
CA GLY A 67 3.26 -0.66 23.67
C GLY A 67 4.13 -1.22 24.79
N GLU A 68 4.98 -0.41 25.41
CA GLU A 68 5.81 -0.83 26.56
C GLU A 68 4.98 -1.20 27.81
N VAL A 69 3.82 -0.57 28.00
CA VAL A 69 2.92 -0.83 29.14
C VAL A 69 2.09 -2.11 28.92
N LEU A 70 1.97 -2.59 27.68
CA LEU A 70 1.16 -3.77 27.37
C LEU A 70 1.83 -5.08 27.84
N PRO A 71 1.03 -6.10 28.24
CA PRO A 71 1.54 -7.44 28.55
C PRO A 71 2.28 -8.05 27.35
N LYS A 72 3.32 -8.85 27.61
CA LYS A 72 4.13 -9.52 26.56
C LYS A 72 3.28 -10.36 25.61
N SER A 73 2.21 -10.99 26.10
CA SER A 73 1.27 -11.74 25.26
C SER A 73 0.65 -10.85 24.19
N LEU A 74 0.14 -9.67 24.57
CA LEU A 74 -0.46 -8.72 23.65
C LEU A 74 0.56 -8.12 22.67
N GLN A 75 1.77 -7.79 23.14
CA GLN A 75 2.84 -7.31 22.28
C GLN A 75 3.18 -8.33 21.17
N SER A 76 3.27 -9.62 21.51
CA SER A 76 3.51 -10.67 20.52
C SER A 76 2.36 -10.83 19.52
N SER A 77 1.12 -10.59 19.96
CA SER A 77 -0.06 -10.63 19.09
C SER A 77 -0.12 -9.46 18.09
N MET A 78 0.55 -8.34 18.35
CA MET A 78 0.56 -7.19 17.42
C MET A 78 1.21 -7.56 16.07
N SER A 79 2.31 -8.30 16.07
CA SER A 79 2.96 -8.76 14.83
C SER A 79 2.03 -9.67 14.02
N ILE A 80 1.29 -10.55 14.70
CA ILE A 80 0.28 -11.42 14.07
C ILE A 80 -0.88 -10.59 13.52
N GLY A 81 -1.27 -9.51 14.21
CA GLY A 81 -2.26 -8.54 13.74
C GLY A 81 -1.89 -7.91 12.40
N PHE A 82 -0.61 -7.54 12.21
CA PHE A 82 -0.15 -7.02 10.91
C PHE A 82 -0.24 -8.06 9.80
N TYR A 83 0.14 -9.32 10.05
CA TYR A 83 -0.05 -10.39 9.06
C TYR A 83 -1.52 -10.60 8.73
N ALA A 84 -2.40 -10.55 9.73
CA ALA A 84 -3.85 -10.67 9.54
C ALA A 84 -4.44 -9.50 8.74
N MET A 85 -3.95 -8.27 8.92
CA MET A 85 -4.34 -7.10 8.14
C MET A 85 -4.05 -7.30 6.65
N PHE A 86 -2.83 -7.71 6.30
CA PHE A 86 -2.47 -7.96 4.91
C PHE A 86 -3.25 -9.13 4.30
N ALA A 87 -3.45 -10.21 5.07
CA ALA A 87 -4.29 -11.33 4.63
C ALA A 87 -5.75 -10.90 4.41
N GLY A 88 -6.29 -10.04 5.28
CA GLY A 88 -7.64 -9.47 5.15
C GLY A 88 -7.80 -8.63 3.89
N LEU A 89 -6.84 -7.75 3.60
CA LEU A 89 -6.80 -6.96 2.36
C LEU A 89 -6.69 -7.86 1.12
N LEU A 90 -5.87 -8.90 1.16
CA LEU A 90 -5.79 -9.86 0.06
C LEU A 90 -7.14 -10.57 -0.16
N PHE A 91 -7.78 -10.99 0.93
CA PHE A 91 -9.05 -11.71 0.87
C PHE A 91 -10.18 -10.83 0.30
N SER A 92 -10.25 -9.54 0.65
CA SER A 92 -11.23 -8.63 0.06
C SER A 92 -11.03 -8.50 -1.44
N GLN A 93 -9.78 -8.39 -1.91
CA GLN A 93 -9.47 -8.33 -3.34
C GLN A 93 -9.77 -9.64 -4.09
N VAL A 94 -9.52 -10.79 -3.45
CA VAL A 94 -9.86 -12.11 -4.02
C VAL A 94 -11.37 -12.27 -4.18
N LYS A 95 -12.17 -11.75 -3.25
CA LYS A 95 -13.64 -11.77 -3.35
C LYS A 95 -14.13 -10.96 -4.56
N GLU A 96 -13.48 -9.85 -4.87
CA GLU A 96 -13.85 -8.98 -5.99
C GLU A 96 -13.36 -9.54 -7.34
N ASN A 97 -12.13 -10.07 -7.40
CA ASN A 97 -11.54 -10.56 -8.65
C ASN A 97 -10.83 -11.91 -8.48
N ARG A 98 -11.43 -12.97 -9.05
CA ARG A 98 -10.89 -14.34 -9.03
C ARG A 98 -9.51 -14.48 -9.68
N LYS A 99 -9.11 -13.57 -10.58
CA LYS A 99 -7.75 -13.56 -11.16
C LYS A 99 -6.68 -13.31 -10.10
N VAL A 100 -7.00 -12.53 -9.07
CA VAL A 100 -6.09 -12.25 -7.95
C VAL A 100 -5.76 -13.53 -7.20
N LEU A 101 -6.73 -14.43 -7.00
CA LEU A 101 -6.50 -15.72 -6.37
C LEU A 101 -5.50 -16.58 -7.15
N THR A 102 -5.65 -16.65 -8.48
CA THR A 102 -4.73 -17.39 -9.34
C THR A 102 -3.32 -16.81 -9.26
N LEU A 103 -3.19 -15.48 -9.25
CA LEU A 103 -1.90 -14.79 -9.09
C LEU A 103 -1.25 -15.11 -7.75
N SER A 104 -2.03 -15.08 -6.66
CA SER A 104 -1.55 -15.39 -5.31
C SER A 104 -1.08 -16.83 -5.20
N LEU A 105 -1.78 -17.79 -5.81
CA LEU A 105 -1.37 -19.20 -5.85
C LEU A 105 -0.06 -19.39 -6.64
N ILE A 106 0.10 -18.70 -7.76
CA ILE A 106 1.34 -18.71 -8.54
C ILE A 106 2.49 -18.12 -7.70
N SER A 107 2.25 -16.99 -7.03
CA SER A 107 3.22 -16.35 -6.15
C SER A 107 3.64 -17.26 -4.99
N MET A 108 2.68 -17.95 -4.37
CA MET A 108 2.93 -18.95 -3.33
C MET A 108 3.81 -20.09 -3.84
N ALA A 109 3.50 -20.66 -5.02
CA ALA A 109 4.27 -21.76 -5.59
C ALA A 109 5.71 -21.36 -5.90
N ILE A 110 5.92 -20.18 -6.48
CA ILE A 110 7.25 -19.63 -6.78
C ILE A 110 8.03 -19.37 -5.50
N TYR A 111 7.38 -18.78 -4.49
CA TYR A 111 8.02 -18.54 -3.20
C TYR A 111 8.48 -19.84 -2.54
N ILE A 112 7.61 -20.86 -2.48
CA ILE A 112 7.96 -22.17 -1.91
C ILE A 112 9.16 -22.78 -2.65
N PHE A 113 9.19 -22.67 -3.98
CA PHE A 113 10.30 -23.15 -4.79
C PHE A 113 11.62 -22.43 -4.46
N ILE A 114 11.62 -21.09 -4.45
CA ILE A 114 12.82 -20.28 -4.17
C ILE A 114 13.31 -20.51 -2.73
N TYR A 115 12.38 -20.49 -1.77
CA TYR A 115 12.69 -20.73 -0.36
C TYR A 115 13.29 -22.13 -0.15
N GLY A 116 12.77 -23.13 -0.85
CA GLY A 116 13.28 -24.52 -0.80
C GLY A 116 14.72 -24.66 -1.28
N LEU A 117 15.20 -23.78 -2.15
CA LEU A 117 16.59 -23.79 -2.64
C LEU A 117 17.59 -23.34 -1.55
N LYS A 118 17.15 -22.59 -0.53
CA LYS A 118 18.00 -22.06 0.57
C LYS A 118 19.25 -21.31 0.11
N ILE A 119 19.23 -20.74 -1.10
CA ILE A 119 20.38 -20.05 -1.71
C ILE A 119 20.46 -18.59 -1.25
N MET A 120 19.34 -17.96 -0.86
CA MET A 120 19.30 -16.52 -0.59
C MET A 120 19.29 -16.19 0.92
N GLY A 121 19.70 -14.96 1.23
CA GLY A 121 19.61 -14.39 2.58
C GLY A 121 18.17 -14.09 3.01
N SER A 122 17.98 -13.91 4.32
CA SER A 122 16.66 -13.69 4.94
C SER A 122 15.85 -12.60 4.23
N GLY A 123 14.63 -12.93 3.82
CA GLY A 123 13.66 -12.00 3.22
C GLY A 123 13.78 -11.77 1.71
N TRP A 124 14.91 -12.10 1.09
CA TRP A 124 15.10 -11.91 -0.37
C TRP A 124 14.26 -12.88 -1.22
N ASP A 125 14.00 -14.08 -0.70
CA ASP A 125 13.16 -15.08 -1.37
C ASP A 125 11.75 -14.56 -1.65
N ILE A 126 11.18 -13.80 -0.70
CA ILE A 126 9.84 -13.22 -0.82
C ILE A 126 9.83 -12.13 -1.90
N ILE A 127 10.84 -11.25 -1.88
CA ILE A 127 10.95 -10.14 -2.85
C ILE A 127 11.05 -10.70 -4.27
N LEU A 128 11.93 -11.68 -4.51
CA LEU A 128 12.06 -12.31 -5.82
C LEU A 128 10.79 -13.06 -6.23
N GLY A 129 10.15 -13.76 -5.30
CA GLY A 129 8.87 -14.43 -5.55
C GLY A 129 7.80 -13.46 -6.04
N ILE A 130 7.69 -12.27 -5.41
CA ILE A 130 6.75 -11.22 -5.82
C ILE A 130 7.11 -10.68 -7.21
N ILE A 131 8.39 -10.40 -7.48
CA ILE A 131 8.82 -9.86 -8.79
C ILE A 131 8.52 -10.86 -9.91
N ILE A 132 8.92 -12.13 -9.76
CA ILE A 132 8.74 -13.17 -10.77
C ILE A 132 7.24 -13.46 -10.98
N SER A 133 6.48 -13.60 -9.89
CA SER A 133 5.03 -13.84 -9.98
C SER A 133 4.27 -12.67 -10.61
N SER A 134 4.67 -11.42 -10.33
CA SER A 134 4.07 -10.24 -10.95
C SER A 134 4.40 -10.16 -12.44
N ALA A 135 5.63 -10.51 -12.84
CA ALA A 135 6.02 -10.58 -14.25
C ALA A 135 5.22 -11.64 -15.01
N ILE A 136 5.14 -12.87 -14.48
CA ILE A 136 4.34 -13.96 -15.06
C ILE A 136 2.86 -13.57 -15.12
N GLY A 137 2.35 -12.96 -14.04
CA GLY A 137 1.01 -12.42 -13.96
C GLY A 137 0.69 -11.41 -15.06
N SER A 138 1.62 -10.49 -15.32
CA SER A 138 1.51 -9.52 -16.40
C SER A 138 1.45 -10.17 -17.78
N PHE A 139 2.24 -11.22 -18.04
CA PHE A 139 2.14 -11.94 -19.32
C PHE A 139 0.84 -12.74 -19.49
N ILE A 140 0.36 -13.37 -18.41
CA ILE A 140 -0.87 -14.19 -18.46
C ILE A 140 -2.13 -13.32 -18.58
N PHE A 141 -2.17 -12.18 -17.90
CA PHE A 141 -3.36 -11.33 -17.80
C PHE A 141 -3.28 -10.01 -18.57
N GLY A 142 -2.08 -9.52 -18.88
CA GLY A 142 -1.83 -8.23 -19.55
C GLY A 142 -2.28 -8.18 -21.00
N ASN A 143 -2.41 -9.32 -21.67
CA ASN A 143 -2.94 -9.39 -23.05
C ASN A 143 -4.49 -9.38 -23.13
N ARG A 144 -5.21 -9.23 -22.02
CA ARG A 144 -6.70 -9.23 -22.01
C ARG A 144 -7.31 -7.91 -21.52
N GLY A 145 -6.55 -6.82 -21.49
CA GLY A 145 -6.91 -5.55 -20.84
C GLY A 145 -7.25 -4.37 -21.77
N GLU A 146 -7.36 -4.54 -23.08
CA GLU A 146 -7.83 -3.45 -23.98
C GLU A 146 -9.37 -3.37 -24.10
N GLU A 147 -10.14 -4.25 -23.47
CA GLU A 147 -11.60 -4.13 -23.44
C GLU A 147 -12.17 -4.38 -22.04
N ARG A 148 -12.39 -3.30 -21.29
CA ARG A 148 -13.56 -2.96 -20.45
C ARG A 148 -13.18 -2.08 -19.26
#